data_AF-A0A968V8D6-F1
#
_entry.id   AF-A0A968V8D6-F1
#
_cell.length_a   1.000
_cell.length_b   1.000
_cell.length_c   1.000
_cell.angle_alpha   90.00
_cell.angle_beta   90.00
_cell.angle_gamma   90.00
#
_symmetry.space_group_name_H-M   'P 1'
#
loop_
_entity.id
_entity.type
_entity.pdbx_description
1 polymer ?
#
loop_
_entity_poly.entity_id
_entity_poly.type
_entity_poly.pdbx_seq_one_letter_code
_entity_poly.pdbx_strand_id
1 'polypeptide(L)'
;MSFNPPLASAQSWAGVCCERWSVPLAKGELERLSPTSLAYLGDAVYELFVRGAFLLPPKRISDYHDLVVACVRAESQALFLKRLEPHLNSSEREIVRRGRNAASRRPRRLSLELYQQATGFETLLGYLFLQDPQRLQQLLAQLILCESQEDSHP
;
A
#
# COMPACT_ATOMS: atom_id res chain seq x y z
N MET A 1 11.24 -8.71 17.00
CA MET A 1 10.37 -9.87 16.69
C MET A 1 10.44 -10.03 15.19
N SER A 2 11.22 -11.00 14.72
CA SER A 2 11.39 -11.28 13.29
C SER A 2 10.13 -11.94 12.77
N PHE A 3 9.69 -11.50 11.60
CA PHE A 3 8.35 -11.72 11.09
C PHE A 3 8.45 -12.37 9.71
N ASN A 4 7.77 -13.49 9.51
CA ASN A 4 7.82 -14.24 8.25
C ASN A 4 6.44 -14.86 7.98
N PRO A 5 5.54 -14.16 7.27
CA PRO A 5 4.29 -14.77 6.85
C PRO A 5 4.57 -15.84 5.78
N PRO A 6 3.87 -16.98 5.79
CA PRO A 6 4.14 -18.06 4.84
C PRO A 6 3.91 -17.61 3.39
N LEU A 7 4.91 -17.84 2.53
CA LEU A 7 4.92 -17.53 1.08
C LEU A 7 3.67 -18.00 0.30
N ALA A 8 2.90 -18.94 0.87
CA ALA A 8 1.65 -19.44 0.31
C ALA A 8 0.49 -18.41 0.29
N SER A 9 0.51 -17.34 1.11
CA SER A 9 -0.55 -16.32 1.12
C SER A 9 -0.33 -15.18 0.11
N ALA A 10 0.90 -15.02 -0.41
CA ALA A 10 1.19 -14.05 -1.47
C ALA A 10 0.61 -14.48 -2.83
N GLN A 11 0.53 -15.79 -3.07
CA GLN A 11 -0.02 -16.35 -4.32
C GLN A 11 -1.56 -16.27 -4.39
N SER A 12 -2.27 -16.17 -3.26
CA SER A 12 -3.74 -16.07 -3.27
C SER A 12 -4.26 -14.68 -3.63
N TRP A 13 -3.44 -13.63 -3.48
CA TRP A 13 -3.79 -12.27 -3.94
C TRP A 13 -3.79 -12.12 -5.46
N ALA A 14 -2.97 -12.91 -6.15
CA ALA A 14 -2.95 -12.95 -7.62
C ALA A 14 -4.33 -13.34 -8.20
N GLY A 15 -5.06 -14.23 -7.52
CA GLY A 15 -6.38 -14.70 -7.95
C GLY A 15 -7.58 -13.86 -7.46
N VAL A 16 -7.51 -13.26 -6.27
CA VAL A 16 -8.67 -12.59 -5.65
C VAL A 16 -8.98 -11.21 -6.26
N CYS A 17 -7.96 -10.46 -6.72
CA CYS A 17 -8.17 -9.10 -7.22
C CYS A 17 -8.24 -8.97 -8.75
N CYS A 18 -7.69 -9.92 -9.52
CA CYS A 18 -7.39 -9.66 -10.92
C CYS A 18 -8.60 -9.74 -11.87
N GLU A 19 -9.67 -10.44 -11.52
CA GLU A 19 -10.80 -10.67 -12.46
C GLU A 19 -12.10 -9.92 -12.14
N ARG A 20 -12.26 -9.32 -10.94
CA ARG A 20 -13.60 -8.86 -10.50
C ARG A 20 -13.73 -7.36 -10.19
N TRP A 21 -12.64 -6.60 -10.03
CA TRP A 21 -12.73 -5.18 -9.63
C TRP A 21 -12.26 -4.21 -10.73
N SER A 22 -12.64 -4.46 -11.98
CA SER A 22 -12.49 -3.46 -13.03
C SER A 22 -13.59 -2.41 -12.89
N VAL A 23 -13.27 -1.26 -12.30
CA VAL A 23 -14.11 -0.06 -12.41
C VAL A 23 -13.83 0.52 -13.80
N PRO A 24 -14.78 0.48 -14.76
CA PRO A 24 -14.56 1.05 -16.08
C PRO A 24 -14.49 2.57 -15.94
N LEU A 25 -13.27 3.11 -15.90
CA LEU A 25 -13.02 4.54 -15.90
C LEU A 25 -12.44 4.94 -17.25
N ALA A 26 -13.05 5.93 -17.89
CA ALA A 26 -12.43 6.57 -19.04
C ALA A 26 -11.16 7.30 -18.58
N LYS A 27 -10.14 7.36 -19.44
CA LYS A 27 -8.86 8.04 -19.12
C LYS A 27 -9.05 9.46 -18.59
N GLY A 28 -10.00 10.21 -19.15
CA GLY A 28 -10.30 11.58 -18.72
C GLY A 28 -11.01 11.67 -17.35
N GLU A 29 -11.62 10.59 -16.84
CA GLU A 29 -12.20 10.54 -15.50
C GLU A 29 -11.13 10.38 -14.42
N LEU A 30 -10.12 9.54 -14.69
CA LEU A 30 -8.99 9.33 -13.78
C LEU A 30 -8.22 10.65 -13.55
N GLU A 31 -8.02 11.44 -14.60
CA GLU A 31 -7.34 12.74 -14.53
C GLU A 31 -8.10 13.79 -13.70
N ARG A 32 -9.42 13.61 -13.51
CA ARG A 32 -10.26 14.51 -12.68
C ARG A 32 -10.25 14.14 -11.21
N LEU A 33 -9.77 12.96 -10.84
CA LEU A 33 -9.73 12.55 -9.43
C LEU A 33 -8.68 13.36 -8.68
N SER A 34 -9.09 13.92 -7.54
CA SER A 34 -8.16 14.63 -6.68
C SER A 34 -7.16 13.66 -6.04
N PRO A 35 -5.92 14.08 -5.72
CA PRO A 35 -4.98 13.23 -4.99
C PRO A 35 -5.54 12.73 -3.66
N THR A 36 -6.35 13.54 -2.98
CA THR A 36 -7.04 13.15 -1.74
C THR A 36 -8.06 12.03 -1.97
N SER A 37 -8.81 12.08 -3.08
CA SER A 37 -9.75 11.01 -3.45
C SER A 37 -9.04 9.71 -3.77
N LEU A 38 -7.89 9.79 -4.46
CA LEU A 38 -7.04 8.63 -4.73
C LEU A 38 -6.44 8.07 -3.44
N ALA A 39 -5.98 8.92 -2.51
CA ALA A 39 -5.49 8.48 -1.20
C ALA A 39 -6.59 7.77 -0.40
N TYR A 40 -7.80 8.33 -0.35
CA TYR A 40 -8.95 7.70 0.30
C TYR A 40 -9.23 6.29 -0.22
N LEU A 41 -9.16 6.09 -1.54
CA LEU A 41 -9.31 4.75 -2.13
C LEU A 41 -8.12 3.86 -1.81
N GLY A 42 -6.90 4.39 -1.93
CA GLY A 42 -5.66 3.65 -1.71
C GLY A 42 -5.48 3.15 -0.28
N ASP A 43 -5.94 3.91 0.72
CA ASP A 43 -6.00 3.49 2.12
C ASP A 43 -6.85 2.22 2.27
N ALA A 44 -8.05 2.18 1.70
CA ALA A 44 -8.92 1.00 1.72
C ALA A 44 -8.31 -0.20 0.97
N VAL A 45 -7.68 0.05 -0.18
CA VAL A 45 -6.98 -0.99 -0.96
C VAL A 45 -5.83 -1.60 -0.14
N TYR A 46 -5.04 -0.76 0.53
CA TYR A 46 -3.92 -1.21 1.34
C TYR A 46 -4.37 -1.96 2.60
N GLU A 47 -5.38 -1.44 3.30
CA GLU A 47 -5.97 -2.09 4.47
C GLU A 47 -6.46 -3.51 4.12
N LEU A 48 -7.16 -3.66 3.00
CA LEU A 48 -7.62 -4.97 2.53
C LEU A 48 -6.43 -5.89 2.21
N PHE A 49 -5.41 -5.36 1.52
CA PHE A 49 -4.16 -6.07 1.23
C PHE A 49 -3.52 -6.68 2.47
N VAL A 50 -3.25 -5.85 3.47
CA VAL A 50 -2.62 -6.25 4.73
C VAL A 50 -3.49 -7.28 5.47
N ARG A 51 -4.81 -7.06 5.56
CA ARG A 51 -5.72 -8.01 6.21
C ARG A 51 -5.73 -9.37 5.53
N GLY A 52 -5.74 -9.41 4.19
CA GLY A 52 -5.70 -10.67 3.45
C GLY A 52 -4.36 -11.39 3.58
N ALA A 53 -3.24 -10.65 3.65
CA ALA A 53 -1.92 -11.24 3.85
C ALA A 53 -1.79 -11.97 5.20
N PHE A 54 -2.50 -11.51 6.24
CA PHE A 54 -2.47 -12.09 7.59
C PHE A 54 -3.64 -13.00 7.93
N LEU A 55 -4.62 -13.14 7.04
CA LEU A 55 -5.84 -13.91 7.30
C LEU A 55 -5.55 -15.38 7.65
N LEU A 56 -4.48 -15.94 7.09
CA LEU A 56 -4.12 -17.34 7.28
C LEU A 56 -2.74 -17.50 7.93
N PRO A 57 -2.55 -18.51 8.79
CA PRO A 57 -3.59 -19.35 9.42
C PRO A 57 -4.44 -18.53 10.42
N PRO A 58 -5.63 -19.04 10.84
CA PRO A 58 -6.50 -18.35 11.79
C PRO A 58 -5.81 -17.95 13.09
N LYS A 59 -6.11 -16.74 13.59
CA LYS A 59 -5.53 -16.15 14.81
C LYS A 59 -6.62 -15.55 15.71
N ARG A 60 -6.23 -15.04 16.89
CA ARG A 60 -7.14 -14.25 17.75
C ARG A 60 -7.35 -12.86 17.12
N ILE A 61 -8.50 -12.24 17.41
CA ILE A 61 -8.84 -10.90 16.88
C ILE A 61 -7.79 -9.85 17.26
N SER A 62 -7.24 -9.92 18.49
CA SER A 62 -6.14 -9.06 18.95
C SER A 62 -4.91 -9.18 18.04
N ASP A 63 -4.55 -10.40 17.68
CA ASP A 63 -3.34 -10.67 16.91
C ASP A 63 -3.49 -10.13 15.48
N TYR A 64 -4.67 -10.26 14.88
CA TYR A 64 -4.95 -9.62 13.58
C TYR A 64 -4.84 -8.10 13.67
N HIS A 65 -5.41 -7.49 14.71
CA HIS A 65 -5.37 -6.05 14.89
C HIS A 65 -3.93 -5.54 15.01
N ASP A 66 -3.13 -6.17 15.87
CA ASP A 66 -1.74 -5.76 16.12
C ASP A 66 -0.88 -5.86 14.85
N LEU A 67 -1.03 -6.96 14.10
CA LEU A 67 -0.34 -7.16 12.83
C LEU A 67 -0.76 -6.13 11.77
N VAL A 68 -2.07 -5.88 11.64
CA VAL A 68 -2.58 -4.91 10.67
C VAL A 68 -2.11 -3.51 11.01
N VAL A 69 -2.29 -3.06 12.26
CA VAL A 69 -1.87 -1.72 12.74
C VAL A 69 -0.37 -1.49 12.54
N ALA A 70 0.45 -2.53 12.74
CA ALA A 70 1.88 -2.45 12.51
C ALA A 70 2.23 -2.12 11.05
N CYS A 71 1.42 -2.52 10.08
CA CYS A 71 1.62 -2.22 8.65
C CYS A 71 0.93 -0.92 8.21
N VAL A 72 -0.28 -0.64 8.68
CA VAL A 72 -1.14 0.43 8.14
C VAL A 72 -0.94 1.80 8.79
N ARG A 73 -0.16 1.88 9.88
CA ARG A 73 0.22 3.17 10.48
C ARG A 73 1.10 4.01 9.55
N ALA A 74 1.01 5.33 9.68
CA ALA A 74 1.71 6.29 8.83
C ALA A 74 3.23 6.08 8.80
N GLU A 75 3.86 5.71 9.93
CA GLU A 75 5.29 5.40 10.03
C GLU A 75 5.70 4.28 9.08
N SER A 76 4.92 3.20 9.06
CA SER A 76 5.18 2.03 8.25
C SER A 76 4.94 2.33 6.77
N GLN A 77 3.84 3.03 6.45
CA GLN A 77 3.56 3.47 5.08
C GLN A 77 4.66 4.38 4.51
N ALA A 78 5.18 5.32 5.30
CA ALA A 78 6.28 6.18 4.87
C ALA A 78 7.57 5.39 4.58
N LEU A 79 7.86 4.37 5.41
CA LEU A 79 8.98 3.47 5.17
C LEU A 79 8.78 2.65 3.89
N PHE A 80 7.58 2.13 3.66
CA PHE A 80 7.25 1.38 2.45
C PHE A 80 7.37 2.24 1.20
N LEU A 81 6.90 3.49 1.23
CA LEU A 81 7.07 4.41 0.12
C LEU A 81 8.55 4.63 -0.21
N LYS A 82 9.38 4.88 0.80
CA LYS A 82 10.83 5.05 0.62
C LYS A 82 11.48 3.80 0.00
N ARG A 83 11.01 2.61 0.34
CA ARG A 83 11.48 1.35 -0.26
C ARG A 83 11.05 1.20 -1.72
N LEU A 84 9.85 1.67 -2.07
CA LEU A 84 9.32 1.59 -3.43
C LEU A 84 9.89 2.66 -4.37
N GLU A 85 10.30 3.83 -3.86
CA GLU A 85 10.81 4.97 -4.66
C GLU A 85 11.81 4.61 -5.78
N PRO A 86 12.82 3.73 -5.55
CA PRO A 86 13.76 3.32 -6.60
C PRO A 86 13.09 2.56 -7.75
N HIS A 87 11.99 1.87 -7.48
CA HIS A 87 11.25 1.03 -8.44
C HIS A 87 10.16 1.79 -9.19
N LEU A 88 9.86 3.03 -8.78
CA LEU A 88 8.82 3.85 -9.39
C LEU A 88 9.29 4.45 -10.73
N ASN A 89 8.41 4.43 -11.73
CA ASN A 89 8.60 5.19 -12.96
C ASN A 89 8.28 6.69 -12.77
N SER A 90 8.52 7.50 -13.80
CA SER A 90 8.33 8.96 -13.73
C SER A 90 6.87 9.35 -13.45
N SER A 91 5.90 8.68 -14.07
CA SER A 91 4.47 8.94 -13.85
C SER A 91 4.06 8.60 -12.43
N GLU A 92 4.49 7.45 -11.90
CA GLU A 92 4.23 7.01 -10.53
C GLU A 92 4.83 7.98 -9.49
N ARG A 93 6.06 8.47 -9.72
CA ARG A 93 6.69 9.48 -8.87
C ARG A 93 5.91 10.80 -8.85
N GLU A 94 5.36 11.20 -9.99
CA GLU A 94 4.53 12.41 -10.07
C GLU A 94 3.22 12.25 -9.29
N ILE A 95 2.58 11.08 -9.34
CA ILE A 95 1.39 10.77 -8.53
C ILE A 95 1.71 10.86 -7.03
N VAL A 96 2.82 10.25 -6.59
CA VAL A 96 3.29 10.34 -5.19
C VAL A 96 3.51 11.79 -4.78
N ARG A 97 4.19 12.58 -5.62
CA ARG A 97 4.45 14.01 -5.36
C ARG A 97 3.15 14.80 -5.19
N ARG A 98 2.15 14.54 -6.04
CA ARG A 98 0.82 15.18 -5.93
C ARG A 98 0.11 14.80 -4.64
N GLY A 99 0.18 13.53 -4.22
CA GLY A 99 -0.35 13.06 -2.94
C GLY A 99 0.29 13.75 -1.74
N ARG A 100 1.64 13.79 -1.69
CA ARG A 100 2.41 14.50 -0.66
C ARG A 100 2.01 15.98 -0.54
N ASN A 101 1.82 16.66 -1.66
CA ASN A 101 1.45 18.08 -1.67
C ASN A 101 -0.02 18.33 -1.26
N ALA A 102 -0.92 17.37 -1.49
CA ALA A 102 -2.31 17.49 -1.09
C ALA A 102 -2.51 17.33 0.44
N ALA A 103 -1.60 16.63 1.12
CA ALA A 103 -1.57 16.45 2.57
C ALA A 103 -1.12 17.72 3.32
N SER A 104 -1.90 18.79 3.20
CA SER A 104 -1.61 20.11 3.78
C SER A 104 -2.26 20.35 5.15
N ARG A 105 -3.33 19.62 5.50
CA ARG A 105 -4.02 19.71 6.81
C ARG A 105 -3.85 18.41 7.59
N ARG A 106 -2.83 18.39 8.45
CA ARG A 106 -2.44 17.23 9.27
C ARG A 106 -3.18 17.21 10.62
N PRO A 107 -3.54 16.02 11.16
CA PRO A 107 -3.94 15.86 12.56
C PRO A 107 -2.80 16.27 13.51
N ARG A 108 -3.07 16.97 14.63
CA ARG A 108 -2.04 17.55 15.54
C ARG A 108 -0.90 16.60 15.99
N ARG A 109 -1.06 15.27 15.88
CA ARG A 109 -0.19 14.23 16.46
C ARG A 109 0.84 13.57 15.52
N LEU A 110 0.67 13.51 14.19
CA LEU A 110 1.60 12.83 13.23
C LEU A 110 2.53 13.70 12.35
N SER A 111 3.87 13.73 12.49
CA SER A 111 4.71 14.79 11.84
C SER A 111 4.30 15.10 10.39
N LEU A 112 4.31 16.39 10.00
CA LEU A 112 3.76 16.79 8.69
C LEU A 112 4.38 15.99 7.54
N GLU A 113 5.71 15.83 7.57
CA GLU A 113 6.44 15.00 6.62
C GLU A 113 5.93 13.56 6.60
N LEU A 114 5.78 12.92 7.77
CA LEU A 114 5.29 11.54 7.86
C LEU A 114 3.89 11.39 7.26
N TYR A 115 3.00 12.34 7.58
CA TYR A 115 1.65 12.36 7.03
C TYR A 115 1.67 12.54 5.49
N GLN A 116 2.51 13.43 4.98
CA GLN A 116 2.68 13.61 3.54
C GLN A 116 3.20 12.35 2.85
N GLN A 117 4.16 11.65 3.47
CA GLN A 117 4.68 10.39 2.96
C GLN A 117 3.60 9.31 2.89
N ALA A 118 2.85 9.10 3.99
CA ALA A 118 1.75 8.15 4.01
C ALA A 118 0.68 8.48 2.96
N THR A 119 0.24 9.74 2.87
CA THR A 119 -0.74 10.13 1.84
C THR A 119 -0.19 9.95 0.42
N GLY A 120 1.10 10.22 0.17
CA GLY A 120 1.73 9.94 -1.11
C GLY A 120 1.71 8.46 -1.50
N PHE A 121 1.88 7.58 -0.52
CA PHE A 121 1.78 6.13 -0.70
C PHE A 121 0.36 5.71 -1.04
N GLU A 122 -0.62 6.14 -0.23
CA GLU A 122 -2.05 5.87 -0.46
C GLU A 122 -2.49 6.38 -1.84
N THR A 123 -2.11 7.60 -2.23
CA THR A 123 -2.42 8.15 -3.56
C THR A 123 -1.89 7.25 -4.69
N LEU A 124 -0.67 6.73 -4.56
CA LEU A 124 -0.09 5.83 -5.55
C LEU A 124 -0.88 4.53 -5.67
N LEU A 125 -1.25 3.92 -4.54
CA LEU A 125 -2.01 2.67 -4.53
C LEU A 125 -3.41 2.85 -5.14
N GLY A 126 -4.10 3.93 -4.79
CA GLY A 126 -5.41 4.25 -5.37
C GLY A 126 -5.33 4.50 -6.87
N TYR A 127 -4.29 5.17 -7.34
CA TYR A 127 -4.06 5.37 -8.78
C TYR A 127 -3.83 4.04 -9.52
N LEU A 128 -2.91 3.20 -9.02
CA LEU A 128 -2.58 1.93 -9.66
C LEU A 128 -3.76 0.95 -9.59
N PHE A 129 -4.56 0.97 -8.53
CA PHE A 129 -5.77 0.16 -8.44
C PHE A 129 -6.76 0.43 -9.58
N LEU A 130 -6.89 1.68 -10.01
CA LEU A 130 -7.81 2.07 -11.09
C LEU A 130 -7.20 1.93 -12.48
N GLN A 131 -5.88 2.11 -12.61
CA GLN A 131 -5.21 2.21 -13.90
C GLN A 131 -4.46 0.94 -14.32
N ASP A 132 -3.81 0.28 -13.36
CA ASP A 132 -2.92 -0.86 -13.61
C ASP A 132 -2.85 -1.79 -12.37
N PRO A 133 -3.87 -2.65 -12.17
CA PRO A 133 -3.91 -3.58 -11.06
C PRO A 133 -2.74 -4.57 -11.03
N GLN A 134 -2.16 -4.89 -12.19
CA GLN A 134 -1.00 -5.78 -12.27
C GLN A 134 0.24 -5.08 -11.70
N ARG A 135 0.46 -3.82 -12.06
CA ARG A 135 1.53 -3.01 -11.48
C ARG A 135 1.35 -2.79 -9.98
N LEU A 136 0.11 -2.56 -9.52
CA LEU A 136 -0.21 -2.52 -8.09
C LEU A 136 0.27 -3.79 -7.37
N GLN A 137 -0.09 -4.97 -7.89
CA GLN A 137 0.31 -6.25 -7.32
C GLN A 137 1.84 -6.41 -7.28
N GLN A 138 2.54 -6.02 -8.34
CA GLN A 138 4.01 -6.07 -8.38
C GLN A 138 4.65 -5.23 -7.26
N LEU A 139 4.18 -4.00 -7.04
CA LEU A 139 4.72 -3.14 -5.99
C LEU A 139 4.37 -3.68 -4.59
N LEU A 140 3.13 -4.14 -4.38
CA LEU A 140 2.71 -4.69 -3.09
C LEU A 140 3.44 -5.98 -2.73
N ALA A 141 3.74 -6.84 -3.70
CA ALA A 141 4.52 -8.07 -3.48
C ALA A 141 5.95 -7.77 -2.96
N GLN A 142 6.57 -6.68 -3.41
CA GLN A 142 7.90 -6.27 -2.92
C GLN A 142 7.88 -5.89 -1.43
N LEU A 143 6.74 -5.42 -0.90
CA LEU A 143 6.62 -5.07 0.51
C LEU A 143 6.62 -6.32 1.41
N ILE A 144 6.02 -7.41 0.94
CA ILE A 144 5.95 -8.70 1.68
C ILE A 144 7.28 -9.46 1.61
N LEU A 145 7.96 -9.46 0.45
CA LEU A 145 9.19 -10.25 0.24
C LEU A 145 10.42 -9.70 0.99
N CYS A 146 10.38 -8.45 1.45
CA CYS A 146 11.52 -7.79 2.08
C CYS A 146 11.73 -8.23 3.55
N GLU A 147 10.79 -8.97 4.15
CA GLU A 147 10.94 -9.55 5.49
C GLU A 147 11.68 -10.90 5.48
N SER A 148 12.03 -11.42 4.30
CA SER A 148 12.63 -12.74 4.08
C SER A 148 14.16 -12.75 4.05
N GLN A 149 14.85 -11.67 4.44
CA GLN A 149 16.31 -11.53 4.32
C GLN A 149 16.98 -11.11 5.65
N GLU A 150 16.76 -11.88 6.71
CA GLU A 150 17.64 -11.94 7.90
C GLU A 150 17.63 -13.37 8.47
N ASP A 151 18.10 -14.34 7.70
CA ASP A 151 18.48 -15.67 8.21
C ASP A 151 19.72 -16.15 7.44
N SER A 152 20.83 -15.44 7.62
CA SER A 152 22.16 -16.02 7.44
C SER A 152 23.20 -15.05 7.98
N HIS A 153 23.71 -15.32 9.18
CA HIS A 153 25.14 -15.31 9.50
C HIS A 153 25.31 -15.82 10.96
N PRO A 154 26.47 -16.39 11.28
CA PRO A 154 26.68 -17.81 11.53
C PRO A 154 26.51 -18.25 12.98
#